data_AF-A0A8B6C3Z1-F1
#
_entry.id   AF-A0A8B6C3Z1-F1
#
_cell.length_a   1.000
_cell.length_b   1.000
_cell.length_c   1.000
_cell.angle_alpha   90.00
_cell.angle_beta   90.00
_cell.angle_gamma   90.00
#
_symmetry.space_group_name_H-M   'P 1'
#
loop_
_entity.id
_entity.type
_entity.pdbx_description
1 polymer ?
#
loop_
_entity_poly.entity_id
_entity_poly.type
_entity_poly.pdbx_seq_one_letter_code
_entity_poly.pdbx_strand_id
1 'polypeptide(L)'
;MDDFKNLICTVRQSLPRTKLVISSILPRPTNSQANRTIYNVNNHLFSLEEQHVEILDNTLDFLYGDQPNLSLFADHVHTNVAGAKVLSHNIISCVNNLFQFSNCTSETESNFQSVRSTRSPSSMALSHLSIKAVKAV
;
A
#
# COMPACT_ATOMS: atom_id res chain seq x y z
N MET A 1 -14.95 17.36 3.59
CA MET A 1 -14.47 16.10 4.20
C MET A 1 -15.54 15.02 4.19
N ASP A 2 -16.82 15.38 4.27
CA ASP A 2 -17.93 14.41 4.20
C ASP A 2 -17.90 13.59 2.90
N ASP A 3 -17.59 14.20 1.76
CA ASP A 3 -17.43 13.49 0.48
C ASP A 3 -16.36 12.38 0.54
N PHE A 4 -15.29 12.61 1.31
CA PHE A 4 -14.22 11.65 1.46
C PHE A 4 -14.61 10.46 2.34
N LYS A 5 -15.31 10.74 3.46
CA LYS A 5 -15.89 9.70 4.31
C LYS A 5 -16.95 8.90 3.56
N ASN A 6 -17.76 9.57 2.74
CA ASN A 6 -18.74 8.92 1.88
C ASN A 6 -18.06 7.99 0.88
N LEU A 7 -16.97 8.41 0.25
CA LEU A 7 -16.17 7.56 -0.64
C LEU A 7 -15.64 6.32 0.09
N ILE A 8 -15.04 6.49 1.27
CA ILE A 8 -14.56 5.37 2.10
C ILE A 8 -15.72 4.42 2.40
N CYS A 9 -16.86 4.96 2.84
CA CYS A 9 -18.07 4.17 3.16
C CYS A 9 -18.56 3.38 1.94
N THR A 10 -18.66 4.02 0.76
CA THR A 10 -19.07 3.37 -0.49
C THR A 10 -18.12 2.23 -0.86
N VAL A 11 -16.81 2.48 -0.85
CA VAL A 11 -15.82 1.44 -1.19
C VAL A 11 -15.88 0.28 -0.19
N ARG A 12 -16.07 0.57 1.10
CA ARG A 12 -16.19 -0.44 2.15
C ARG A 12 -17.46 -1.28 2.01
N GLN A 13 -18.58 -0.68 1.63
CA GLN A 13 -19.83 -1.40 1.37
C GLN A 13 -19.70 -2.34 0.17
N SER A 14 -19.04 -1.88 -0.91
CA SER A 14 -18.82 -2.71 -2.09
C SER A 14 -17.73 -3.77 -1.91
N LEU A 15 -16.68 -3.47 -1.15
CA LEU A 15 -15.46 -4.28 -1.01
C LEU A 15 -15.01 -4.37 0.46
N PRO A 16 -15.73 -5.13 1.31
CA PRO A 16 -15.53 -5.13 2.76
C PRO A 16 -14.23 -5.76 3.24
N ARG A 17 -13.44 -6.37 2.35
CA ARG A 17 -12.11 -6.93 2.68
C ARG A 17 -10.95 -6.09 2.16
N THR A 18 -11.23 -5.01 1.44
CA THR A 18 -10.21 -4.14 0.85
C THR A 18 -9.68 -3.15 1.89
N LYS A 19 -8.35 -3.03 1.94
CA LYS A 19 -7.65 -1.91 2.58
C LYS A 19 -7.47 -0.79 1.57
N LEU A 20 -7.71 0.45 1.96
CA LEU A 20 -7.52 1.62 1.13
C LEU A 20 -6.19 2.26 1.46
N VAL A 21 -5.40 2.56 0.44
CA VAL A 21 -4.20 3.38 0.57
C VAL A 21 -4.48 4.72 -0.06
N ILE A 22 -4.26 5.79 0.69
CA ILE A 22 -4.55 7.15 0.25
C ILE A 22 -3.24 7.93 0.32
N SER A 23 -2.73 8.30 -0.84
CA SER A 23 -1.56 9.18 -0.93
C SER A 23 -1.92 10.59 -0.48
N SER A 24 -1.01 11.23 0.26
CA SER A 24 -1.06 12.68 0.45
C SER A 24 -0.99 13.40 -0.91
N ILE A 25 -1.56 14.60 -0.97
CA ILE A 25 -1.50 15.44 -2.15
C ILE A 25 -0.13 16.09 -2.20
N LEU A 26 0.55 15.98 -3.34
CA LEU A 26 1.88 16.55 -3.52
C LEU A 26 1.85 18.08 -3.54
N PRO A 27 2.90 18.74 -3.02
CA PRO A 27 3.04 20.18 -3.16
C PRO A 27 3.20 20.56 -4.63
N ARG A 28 2.63 21.71 -5.02
CA ARG A 28 2.73 22.25 -6.39
C ARG A 28 3.82 23.31 -6.47
N PRO A 29 4.78 23.19 -7.41
CA PRO A 29 5.70 24.27 -7.71
C PRO A 29 4.98 25.60 -7.96
N THR A 30 5.60 26.70 -7.54
CA THR A 30 5.20 28.10 -7.84
C THR A 30 3.78 28.54 -7.43
N ASN A 31 3.02 27.72 -6.70
CA ASN A 31 1.65 28.04 -6.30
C ASN A 31 1.46 28.00 -4.78
N SER A 32 1.83 29.09 -4.10
CA SER A 32 1.76 29.20 -2.64
C SER A 32 0.32 29.09 -2.09
N GLN A 33 -0.67 29.61 -2.81
CA GLN A 33 -2.07 29.52 -2.40
C GLN A 33 -2.57 28.07 -2.46
N ALA A 34 -2.27 27.34 -3.55
CA ALA A 34 -2.60 25.93 -3.65
C ALA A 34 -1.88 25.12 -2.56
N ASN A 35 -0.62 25.41 -2.27
CA ASN A 35 0.14 24.69 -1.24
C ASN A 35 -0.42 24.88 0.18
N ARG A 36 -1.00 26.04 0.50
CA ARG A 36 -1.74 26.21 1.78
C ARG A 36 -2.97 25.31 1.83
N THR A 37 -3.73 25.25 0.74
CA THR A 37 -4.89 24.35 0.66
C THR A 37 -4.47 22.89 0.75
N ILE A 38 -3.41 22.50 0.03
CA ILE A 38 -2.83 21.14 0.07
C ILE A 38 -2.40 20.78 1.48
N TYR A 39 -1.67 21.67 2.17
CA TYR A 39 -1.26 21.47 3.56
C TYR A 39 -2.46 21.24 4.47
N ASN A 40 -3.49 22.08 4.38
CA ASN A 40 -4.70 21.91 5.17
C ASN A 40 -5.40 20.58 4.86
N VAL A 41 -5.53 20.20 3.60
CA VAL A 41 -6.15 18.92 3.21
C VAL A 41 -5.35 17.74 3.72
N ASN A 42 -4.02 17.74 3.55
CA ASN A 42 -3.15 16.67 4.03
C ASN A 42 -3.21 16.54 5.54
N ASN A 43 -3.21 17.64 6.30
CA ASN A 43 -3.40 17.59 7.76
C ASN A 43 -4.73 16.94 8.15
N HIS A 44 -5.82 17.25 7.43
CA HIS A 44 -7.10 16.59 7.68
C HIS A 44 -7.03 15.10 7.33
N LEU A 45 -6.37 14.72 6.23
CA LEU A 45 -6.15 13.32 5.86
C LEU A 45 -5.36 12.57 6.93
N PHE A 46 -4.29 13.15 7.47
CA PHE A 46 -3.47 12.54 8.52
C PHE A 46 -4.21 12.40 9.85
N SER A 47 -5.25 13.22 10.09
CA SER A 47 -6.12 13.10 11.26
C SER A 47 -7.23 12.06 11.11
N LEU A 48 -7.36 11.41 9.95
CA LEU A 48 -8.37 10.37 9.74
C LEU A 48 -7.96 9.06 10.41
N GLU A 49 -8.58 8.77 11.54
CA GLU A 49 -8.48 7.47 12.22
C GLU A 49 -9.55 6.51 11.68
N GLU A 50 -9.24 5.79 10.59
CA GLU A 50 -10.13 4.81 9.97
C GLU A 50 -9.42 3.45 9.83
N GLN A 51 -9.96 2.39 10.46
CA GLN A 51 -9.30 1.07 10.61
C GLN A 51 -8.84 0.40 9.29
N HIS A 52 -9.43 0.79 8.15
CA HIS A 52 -9.15 0.20 6.84
C HIS A 52 -8.47 1.16 5.87
N VAL A 53 -8.00 2.31 6.37
CA VAL A 53 -7.34 3.33 5.57
C VAL A 53 -5.91 3.48 6.05
N GLU A 54 -4.96 3.33 5.13
CA GLU A 54 -3.56 3.67 5.33
C GLU A 54 -3.29 4.99 4.59
N ILE A 55 -2.75 5.98 5.30
CA ILE A 55 -2.33 7.23 4.66
C ILE A 55 -0.85 7.12 4.28
N LEU A 56 -0.56 7.21 2.98
CA LEU A 56 0.80 7.27 2.46
C LEU A 56 1.24 8.75 2.39
N ASP A 57 2.02 9.19 3.37
CA ASP A 57 2.58 10.54 3.36
C ASP A 57 3.79 10.63 2.41
N ASN A 58 3.59 11.29 1.27
CA ASN A 58 4.65 11.60 0.30
C ASN A 58 5.18 13.03 0.45
N THR A 59 4.75 13.78 1.47
CA THR A 59 4.99 15.23 1.53
C THR A 59 6.48 15.52 1.71
N LEU A 60 7.14 14.84 2.64
CA LEU A 60 8.55 15.10 2.98
C LEU A 60 9.49 14.83 1.81
N ASP A 61 9.25 13.78 1.02
CA ASP A 61 10.12 13.44 -0.11
C ASP A 61 10.00 14.43 -1.28
N PHE A 62 8.86 15.15 -1.35
CA PHE A 62 8.58 16.14 -2.39
C PHE A 62 8.88 17.57 -1.96
N LEU A 63 9.49 17.75 -0.80
CA LEU A 63 9.94 19.04 -0.28
C LEU A 63 11.47 19.12 -0.22
N TYR A 64 12.00 20.33 -0.40
CA TYR A 64 13.36 20.72 -0.10
C TYR A 64 13.30 21.87 0.92
N GLY A 65 13.44 21.54 2.20
CA GLY A 65 13.01 22.43 3.29
C GLY A 65 11.49 22.60 3.25
N ASP A 66 11.01 23.84 3.22
CA ASP A 66 9.57 24.16 3.17
C ASP A 66 9.05 24.43 1.75
N GLN A 67 9.83 24.11 0.72
CA GLN A 67 9.49 24.41 -0.69
C GLN A 67 9.38 23.12 -1.52
N PRO A 68 8.50 23.08 -2.54
CA PRO A 68 8.43 21.96 -3.47
C PRO A 68 9.80 21.68 -4.11
N ASN A 69 10.24 20.43 -4.10
CA ASN A 69 11.50 20.02 -4.71
C ASN A 69 11.35 20.00 -6.25
N LEU A 70 11.71 21.10 -6.90
CA LEU A 70 11.54 21.31 -8.34
C LEU A 70 12.21 20.22 -9.21
N SER A 71 13.25 19.56 -8.70
CA SER A 71 13.94 18.48 -9.42
C SER A 71 13.10 17.23 -9.64
N LEU A 72 11.96 17.11 -8.95
CA LEU A 72 11.03 15.97 -9.05
C LEU A 72 9.82 16.25 -9.94
N PHE A 73 9.70 17.47 -10.48
CA PHE A 73 8.57 17.89 -11.31
C PHE A 73 8.98 18.13 -12.76
N ALA A 74 8.06 17.82 -13.68
CA ALA A 74 8.20 18.13 -15.10
C ALA A 74 7.63 19.52 -15.42
N ASP A 75 6.59 19.92 -14.69
CA ASP A 75 5.94 21.22 -14.76
C ASP A 75 5.44 21.65 -13.37
N HIS A 76 4.44 22.53 -13.28
CA HIS A 76 3.93 23.04 -11.99
C HIS A 76 2.94 22.10 -11.28
N VAL A 77 2.70 20.89 -11.82
CA VAL A 77 1.72 19.92 -11.29
C VAL A 77 2.24 18.48 -11.37
N HIS A 78 2.79 18.08 -12.51
CA HIS A 78 3.16 16.71 -12.81
C HIS A 78 4.60 16.39 -12.39
N THR A 79 4.79 15.20 -11.84
CA THR A 79 6.12 14.67 -11.52
C THR A 79 6.87 14.32 -12.80
N ASN A 80 8.19 14.51 -12.82
CA ASN A 80 9.05 13.96 -13.86
C ASN A 80 9.43 12.49 -13.55
N VAL A 81 10.34 11.91 -14.32
CA VAL A 81 10.80 10.52 -14.12
C VAL A 81 11.42 10.31 -12.73
N ALA A 82 12.15 11.29 -12.19
CA ALA A 82 12.73 11.18 -10.85
C ALA A 82 11.65 11.20 -9.78
N GLY A 83 10.68 12.12 -9.86
CA GLY A 83 9.54 12.16 -8.94
C GLY A 83 8.67 10.90 -9.02
N ALA A 84 8.43 10.37 -10.22
CA ALA A 84 7.68 9.13 -10.39
C ALA A 84 8.38 7.92 -9.72
N LYS A 85 9.73 7.88 -9.73
CA LYS A 85 10.50 6.85 -9.03
C LYS A 85 10.33 6.95 -7.51
N VAL A 86 10.37 8.16 -6.96
CA VAL A 86 10.12 8.41 -5.53
C VAL A 86 8.72 7.93 -5.14
N LEU A 87 7.68 8.36 -5.85
CA LEU A 87 6.30 7.90 -5.62
C LEU A 87 6.18 6.38 -5.71
N SER A 88 6.76 5.78 -6.74
CA SER A 88 6.68 4.34 -6.94
C SER A 88 7.36 3.57 -5.81
N HIS A 89 8.51 4.06 -5.32
CA HIS A 89 9.20 3.46 -4.18
C HIS A 89 8.31 3.48 -2.93
N ASN A 90 7.68 4.61 -2.64
CA ASN A 90 6.81 4.79 -1.48
C ASN A 90 5.56 3.90 -1.57
N ILE A 91 4.95 3.82 -2.74
CA ILE A 91 3.80 2.94 -3.00
C ILE A 91 4.20 1.46 -2.81
N ILE A 92 5.32 1.03 -3.42
CA ILE A 92 5.80 -0.35 -3.29
C ILE A 92 6.09 -0.69 -1.82
N SER A 93 6.74 0.22 -1.09
CA SER A 93 7.03 0.06 0.34
C SER A 93 5.73 -0.12 1.15
N CYS A 94 4.76 0.78 0.96
CA CYS A 94 3.46 0.71 1.62
C CYS A 94 2.73 -0.61 1.31
N VAL A 95 2.65 -0.99 0.03
CA VAL A 95 1.98 -2.22 -0.40
C VAL A 95 2.66 -3.45 0.20
N ASN A 96 4.00 -3.50 0.20
CA ASN A 96 4.75 -4.59 0.82
C ASN A 96 4.46 -4.69 2.31
N ASN A 97 4.42 -3.57 3.04
CA ASN A 97 4.08 -3.55 4.47
C ASN A 97 2.68 -4.11 4.71
N LEU A 98 1.69 -3.68 3.92
CA LEU A 98 0.31 -4.16 4.05
C LEU A 98 0.18 -5.68 3.86
N PHE A 99 0.94 -6.25 2.92
CA PHE A 99 0.95 -7.69 2.69
C PHE A 99 1.78 -8.47 3.72
N GLN A 100 2.86 -7.91 4.26
CA GLN A 100 3.65 -8.56 5.31
C GLN A 100 2.85 -8.69 6.62
N PHE A 101 2.06 -7.67 6.99
CA PHE A 101 1.13 -7.77 8.12
C PHE A 101 0.02 -8.81 7.92
N SER A 102 -0.27 -9.19 6.67
CA SER A 102 -1.31 -10.19 6.37
C SER A 102 -0.89 -11.63 6.72
N ASN A 103 0.41 -11.88 6.95
CA ASN A 103 0.94 -13.20 7.28
C ASN A 103 1.14 -13.43 8.79
N CYS A 104 0.75 -12.49 9.66
CA CYS A 104 0.95 -12.56 11.12
C CYS A 104 -0.34 -12.58 11.96
N THR A 105 -1.49 -12.87 11.37
CA THR A 105 -2.68 -13.28 12.14
C THR A 105 -2.81 -14.80 12.10
N SER A 106 -1.88 -15.49 12.77
CA SER A 106 -2.10 -16.83 13.29
C SER A 106 -3.06 -16.71 14.48
N GLU A 107 -4.35 -16.51 14.16
CA GLU A 107 -5.40 -16.73 15.14
C GLU A 107 -5.37 -18.18 15.61
N THR A 108 -5.39 -18.28 16.92
CA THR A 108 -5.24 -19.45 17.74
C THR A 108 -6.53 -20.25 17.69
N GLU A 109 -6.77 -21.02 16.63
CA GLU A 109 -7.75 -22.12 16.70
C GLU A 109 -7.09 -23.36 17.30
N SER A 110 -6.66 -23.25 18.57
CA SER A 110 -6.61 -24.40 19.45
C SER A 110 -8.04 -24.68 19.90
N ASN A 111 -8.75 -25.57 19.18
CA ASN A 111 -9.76 -26.48 19.74
C ASN A 111 -10.48 -27.22 18.60
N PHE A 112 -9.77 -28.14 17.95
CA PHE A 112 -10.41 -29.35 17.47
C PHE A 112 -9.65 -30.54 18.04
N GLN A 113 -10.14 -31.03 19.18
CA GLN A 113 -9.94 -32.42 19.56
C GLN A 113 -10.55 -33.28 18.45
N SER A 114 -9.73 -33.81 17.56
CA SER A 114 -10.10 -34.98 16.77
C SER A 114 -9.39 -36.20 17.33
N VAL A 115 -10.23 -37.06 17.87
CA VAL A 115 -9.91 -38.35 18.47
C VAL A 115 -9.12 -39.23 17.51
N ARG A 116 -8.12 -39.92 18.06
CA ARG A 116 -7.37 -41.08 17.51
C ARG A 116 -7.96 -41.74 16.26
N SER A 117 -7.10 -42.04 15.29
CA SER A 117 -7.00 -43.42 14.80
C SER A 117 -5.60 -43.75 14.28
N THR A 118 -4.96 -44.69 14.96
CA THR A 118 -3.73 -45.37 14.56
C THR A 118 -4.02 -46.36 13.43
N ARG A 119 -3.32 -46.25 12.30
CA ARG A 119 -2.86 -47.40 11.52
C ARG A 119 -1.74 -47.02 10.54
N SER A 120 -0.76 -47.90 10.49
CA SER A 120 0.56 -47.79 9.88
C SER A 120 0.55 -48.39 8.44
N PRO A 121 1.69 -48.59 7.73
CA PRO A 121 1.90 -48.05 6.38
C PRO A 121 2.06 -49.10 5.27
N SER A 122 1.95 -48.68 4.00
CA SER A 122 2.48 -49.30 2.76
C SER A 122 1.88 -48.52 1.57
N SER A 123 2.43 -48.35 0.35
CA SER A 123 3.66 -48.73 -0.36
C SER A 123 3.59 -48.05 -1.77
N MET A 124 4.76 -47.79 -2.37
CA MET A 124 5.06 -47.58 -3.82
C MET A 124 4.78 -46.25 -4.56
N ALA A 125 5.86 -45.45 -4.69
CA ALA A 125 6.69 -45.20 -5.90
C ALA A 125 6.17 -44.53 -7.21
N LEU A 126 7.02 -43.59 -7.68
CA LEU A 126 7.32 -43.11 -9.06
C LEU A 126 6.29 -42.15 -9.72
N SER A 127 6.65 -41.06 -10.40
CA SER A 127 7.87 -40.74 -11.17
C SER A 127 8.02 -39.23 -11.47
N HIS A 128 9.28 -38.81 -11.60
CA HIS A 128 9.86 -37.78 -12.48
C HIS A 128 8.97 -36.69 -13.12
N LEU A 129 9.31 -35.43 -12.83
CA LEU A 129 9.28 -34.35 -13.82
C LEU A 129 10.46 -33.39 -13.59
N SER A 130 11.38 -33.39 -14.56
CA SER A 130 12.53 -32.49 -14.66
C SER A 130 12.24 -31.53 -15.81
N ILE A 131 12.28 -30.22 -15.56
CA ILE A 131 12.18 -29.19 -16.61
C ILE A 131 13.44 -28.34 -16.54
N LYS A 132 14.18 -28.37 -17.65
CA LYS A 132 15.39 -27.59 -17.92
C LYS A 132 15.06 -26.13 -18.15
N ALA A 133 15.83 -25.23 -17.53
CA ALA A 133 15.86 -23.81 -17.87
C ALA A 133 16.60 -23.60 -19.21
N VAL A 134 15.98 -22.82 -20.10
CA VAL A 134 16.56 -22.36 -21.37
C VAL A 134 17.19 -20.97 -21.14
N LYS A 135 18.42 -20.80 -21.63
CA LYS A 135 19.19 -19.54 -21.57
C LYS A 135 18.72 -18.60 -22.68
N ALA A 136 18.36 -17.36 -22.35
CA ALA A 136 18.08 -16.31 -23.32
C ALA A 136 19.40 -15.69 -23.82
N VAL A 137 19.39 -15.32 -25.12
CA VAL A 137 20.50 -14.78 -25.93
C VAL A 137 20.86 -13.37 -25.49
#